data_AF-A3WBM8-F1
#
_entry.id   AF-A3WBM8-F1
#
_cell.length_a   1.000
_cell.length_b   1.000
_cell.length_c   1.000
_cell.angle_alpha   90.00
_cell.angle_beta   90.00
_cell.angle_gamma   90.00
#
_symmetry.space_group_name_H-M   'P 1'
#
loop_
_entity.id
_entity.type
_entity.pdbx_description
1 polymer ?
#
loop_
_entity_poly.entity_id
_entity_poly.type
_entity_poly.pdbx_seq_one_letter_code
_entity_poly.pdbx_strand_id
1 'polypeptide(L)'
;MDSGEDFEGLSSGETAMVAGAAILSLLGTLVGLAGLLMWGIRAFDMMFPVSGDGPQMLADFAPYLTLLHFVLTVVITMCGVLNLMVATRGRDFVDGGWKRWLLLSALSVVAGVLFFAVPNTV
;
A
#
# COMPACT_ATOMS: atom_id res chain seq x y z
N MET A 1 -24.59 12.29 -2.91
CA MET A 1 -24.38 11.71 -1.57
C MET A 1 -25.56 10.80 -1.36
N ASP A 2 -25.36 9.54 -1.71
CA ASP A 2 -26.39 8.49 -1.67
C ASP A 2 -25.74 7.17 -1.20
N SER A 3 -24.77 7.30 -0.29
CA SER A 3 -23.96 6.18 0.19
C SER A 3 -24.65 5.40 1.32
N GLY A 4 -25.84 5.82 1.76
CA GLY A 4 -26.65 5.10 2.74
C GLY A 4 -27.43 3.97 2.08
N GLU A 5 -28.03 4.24 0.92
CA GLU A 5 -28.88 3.29 0.18
C GLU A 5 -28.07 2.08 -0.34
N ASP A 6 -26.78 2.27 -0.66
CA ASP A 6 -25.88 1.21 -1.15
C ASP A 6 -25.66 0.05 -0.17
N PHE A 7 -25.85 0.28 1.14
CA PHE A 7 -25.64 -0.73 2.19
C PHE A 7 -26.95 -1.25 2.80
N GLU A 8 -28.04 -0.49 2.70
CA GLU A 8 -29.34 -0.85 3.30
C GLU A 8 -29.97 -2.12 2.69
N GLY A 9 -29.55 -2.51 1.48
CA GLY A 9 -30.03 -3.70 0.79
C GLY A 9 -29.12 -4.93 0.90
N LEU A 10 -28.10 -4.93 1.76
CA LEU A 10 -27.15 -6.03 1.92
C LEU A 10 -27.55 -6.98 3.06
N SER A 11 -27.36 -8.28 2.85
CA SER A 11 -27.47 -9.29 3.91
C SER A 11 -26.33 -9.13 4.93
N SER A 12 -26.52 -9.66 6.15
CA SER A 12 -25.49 -9.56 7.20
C SER A 12 -24.14 -10.15 6.79
N GLY A 13 -24.12 -11.16 5.92
CA GLY A 13 -22.89 -11.76 5.40
C GLY A 13 -22.17 -10.86 4.39
N GLU A 14 -22.91 -10.20 3.50
CA GLU A 14 -22.36 -9.25 2.52
C GLU A 14 -21.81 -8.01 3.21
N THR A 15 -22.50 -7.50 4.23
CA THR A 15 -22.01 -6.39 5.06
C THR A 15 -20.70 -6.75 5.76
N ALA A 16 -20.58 -7.97 6.30
CA ALA A 16 -19.33 -8.44 6.91
C ALA A 16 -18.20 -8.56 5.89
N MET A 17 -18.48 -9.03 4.67
CA MET A 17 -17.51 -9.12 3.58
C MET A 17 -16.99 -7.73 3.18
N VAL A 18 -17.89 -6.77 2.98
CA VAL A 18 -17.53 -5.39 2.64
C VAL A 18 -16.74 -4.73 3.76
N ALA A 19 -17.17 -4.86 5.01
CA ALA A 19 -16.45 -4.32 6.16
C ALA A 19 -15.04 -4.92 6.30
N GLY A 20 -14.91 -6.24 6.13
CA GLY A 20 -13.62 -6.92 6.13
C GLY A 20 -12.70 -6.42 5.01
N ALA A 21 -13.24 -6.29 3.79
CA ALA A 21 -12.50 -5.75 2.66
C ALA A 21 -12.04 -4.30 2.91
N ALA A 22 -12.91 -3.45 3.46
CA ALA A 22 -12.57 -2.07 3.80
C ALA A 22 -11.46 -1.99 4.86
N ILE A 23 -11.54 -2.80 5.92
CA ILE A 23 -10.53 -2.85 6.99
C ILE A 23 -9.17 -3.30 6.42
N LEU A 24 -9.14 -4.37 5.63
CA LEU A 24 -7.91 -4.85 5.01
C LEU A 24 -7.30 -3.82 4.05
N SER A 25 -8.15 -3.12 3.29
CA SER A 25 -7.71 -2.05 2.38
C SER A 25 -7.13 -0.86 3.14
N LEU A 26 -7.74 -0.51 4.27
CA LEU A 26 -7.26 0.55 5.16
C LEU A 26 -5.89 0.19 5.75
N LEU A 27 -5.73 -1.05 6.24
CA LEU A 27 -4.46 -1.54 6.76
C LEU A 27 -3.36 -1.46 5.69
N GLY A 28 -3.61 -1.95 4.48
CA GLY A 28 -2.66 -1.85 3.36
C GLY A 28 -2.29 -0.40 3.03
N THR A 29 -3.27 0.50 3.04
CA THR A 29 -3.05 1.95 2.81
C THR A 29 -2.15 2.55 3.89
N LEU A 30 -2.41 2.25 5.16
CA LEU A 30 -1.63 2.74 6.29
C LEU A 30 -0.18 2.22 6.25
N VAL A 31 0.02 0.96 5.89
CA VAL A 31 1.36 0.38 5.71
C VAL A 31 2.12 1.12 4.60
N GLY A 32 1.48 1.35 3.45
CA GLY A 32 2.10 2.12 2.36
C GLY A 32 2.47 3.55 2.77
N LEU A 33 1.56 4.25 3.47
CA LEU A 33 1.80 5.60 3.99
C LEU A 33 2.93 5.65 5.02
N ALA A 34 2.99 4.67 5.93
CA ALA A 34 4.10 4.56 6.88
C ALA A 34 5.43 4.32 6.14
N GLY A 35 5.41 3.49 5.09
CA GLY A 35 6.56 3.29 4.21
C GLY A 35 7.03 4.58 3.53
N LEU A 36 6.10 5.39 3.01
CA LEU A 36 6.41 6.70 2.41
C LEU A 36 7.00 7.68 3.42
N LEU A 37 6.48 7.71 4.65
CA LEU A 37 7.01 8.55 5.73
C LEU A 37 8.44 8.13 6.11
N MET A 38 8.67 6.83 6.33
CA MET A 38 10.00 6.28 6.63
C MET A 38 10.98 6.55 5.49
N TRP A 39 10.53 6.43 4.24
CA TRP A 39 11.33 6.79 3.07
C TRP A 39 11.70 8.27 3.08
N GLY A 40 10.75 9.17 3.37
CA GLY A 40 11.00 10.61 3.42
C GLY A 40 12.05 11.00 4.47
N ILE A 41 12.02 10.35 5.65
CA ILE A 41 13.04 10.54 6.69
C ILE A 41 14.42 10.10 6.19
N ARG A 42 14.51 8.92 5.55
CA ARG A 42 15.78 8.40 5.02
C ARG A 42 16.33 9.22 3.87
N ALA A 43 15.46 9.69 2.98
CA ALA A 43 15.86 10.58 1.88
C ALA A 43 16.43 11.89 2.43
N PHE A 44 15.90 12.40 3.54
CA PHE A 44 16.44 13.56 4.24
C PHE A 44 17.83 13.28 4.81
N ASP A 45 18.03 12.15 5.48
CA ASP A 45 19.33 11.73 6.03
C ASP A 45 20.40 11.57 4.93
N MET A 46 20.03 11.10 3.74
CA MET A 46 20.94 10.99 2.59
C MET A 46 21.34 12.36 2.00
N MET A 47 20.49 13.40 2.11
CA MET A 47 20.83 14.76 1.67
C MET A 47 21.77 15.48 2.66
N PHE A 48 21.81 15.04 3.92
CA PHE A 48 22.69 15.58 4.96
C PHE A 48 23.51 14.47 5.62
N PRO A 49 24.44 13.83 4.89
CA PRO A 49 25.19 12.70 5.41
C PRO A 49 26.06 13.15 6.59
N VAL A 50 25.86 12.55 7.75
CA VAL A 50 26.81 12.65 8.88
C VAL A 50 28.04 11.85 8.46
N SER A 51 29.12 12.57 8.12
CA SER A 51 30.36 12.04 7.55
C SER A 51 30.85 10.73 8.18
N GLY A 52 30.99 9.69 7.34
CA GLY A 52 31.63 8.41 7.66
C GLY A 52 31.45 7.40 6.54
N ASP A 53 32.51 7.10 5.80
CA ASP A 53 32.52 6.26 4.59
C ASP A 53 31.95 4.85 4.83
N GLY A 54 30.87 4.51 4.11
CA GLY A 54 30.36 3.15 3.96
C GLY A 54 30.95 2.44 2.73
N PRO A 55 30.86 1.11 2.63
CA PRO A 55 31.45 0.32 1.55
C PRO A 55 30.93 0.73 0.15
N GLN A 56 31.86 1.10 -0.75
CA GLN A 56 31.60 1.74 -2.05
C GLN A 56 30.60 1.03 -2.96
N MET A 57 30.59 -0.32 -2.99
CA MET A 57 29.65 -1.03 -3.87
C MET A 57 28.18 -0.86 -3.48
N LEU A 58 27.86 -0.68 -2.19
CA LEU A 58 26.48 -0.46 -1.74
C LEU A 58 26.07 1.01 -1.91
N ALA A 59 27.02 1.94 -1.77
CA ALA A 59 26.79 3.36 -1.99
C ALA A 59 26.33 3.69 -3.42
N ASP A 60 26.85 2.97 -4.42
CA ASP A 60 26.49 3.18 -5.83
C ASP A 60 25.06 2.71 -6.16
N PHE A 61 24.56 1.68 -5.46
CA PHE A 61 23.20 1.16 -5.66
C PHE A 61 22.16 1.77 -4.71
N ALA A 62 22.59 2.38 -3.60
CA ALA A 62 21.74 3.06 -2.62
C ALA A 62 20.66 3.98 -3.24
N PRO A 63 20.95 4.87 -4.20
CA PRO A 63 19.91 5.73 -4.78
C PRO A 63 18.84 4.94 -5.54
N TYR A 64 19.22 3.87 -6.25
CA TYR A 64 18.28 3.03 -7.00
C TYR A 64 17.43 2.18 -6.06
N LEU A 65 18.01 1.66 -4.98
CA LEU A 65 17.27 0.91 -3.96
C LEU A 65 16.31 1.82 -3.20
N THR A 66 16.74 3.03 -2.83
CA THR A 66 15.87 4.05 -2.22
C THR A 66 14.72 4.43 -3.14
N LEU A 67 14.98 4.62 -4.44
CA LEU A 67 13.93 4.89 -5.43
C LEU A 67 12.98 3.69 -5.58
N LEU A 68 13.50 2.46 -5.58
CA LEU A 68 12.68 1.25 -5.64
C LEU A 68 11.74 1.14 -4.44
N HIS A 69 12.23 1.38 -3.22
CA HIS A 69 11.39 1.41 -2.01
C HIS A 69 10.32 2.50 -2.09
N PHE A 70 10.63 3.68 -2.64
CA PHE A 70 9.65 4.71 -2.89
C PHE A 70 8.55 4.24 -3.85
N VAL A 71 8.93 3.69 -5.01
CA VAL A 71 7.95 3.22 -6.00
C VAL A 71 7.08 2.11 -5.41
N LEU A 72 7.65 1.16 -4.67
CA LEU A 72 6.90 0.08 -4.02
C LEU A 72 5.92 0.61 -2.98
N THR A 73 6.31 1.59 -2.16
CA THR A 73 5.42 2.18 -1.15
C THR A 73 4.30 2.99 -1.80
N VAL A 74 4.58 3.74 -2.87
CA VAL A 74 3.54 4.40 -3.69
C VAL A 74 2.55 3.38 -4.25
N VAL A 75 3.03 2.27 -4.81
CA VAL A 75 2.17 1.21 -5.37
C VAL A 75 1.29 0.58 -4.30
N ILE A 76 1.84 0.25 -3.13
CA ILE A 76 1.08 -0.30 -2.00
C ILE A 76 -0.01 0.70 -1.56
N THR A 77 0.34 1.98 -1.39
CA THR A 77 -0.62 3.02 -1.01
C THR A 77 -1.72 3.20 -2.05
N MET A 78 -1.38 3.29 -3.34
CA MET A 78 -2.36 3.44 -4.41
C MET A 78 -3.28 2.23 -4.48
N CYS A 79 -2.75 1.01 -4.38
CA CYS A 79 -3.57 -0.21 -4.37
C CYS A 79 -4.51 -0.22 -3.15
N GLY A 80 -4.02 0.16 -1.97
CA GLY A 80 -4.84 0.29 -0.76
C GLY A 80 -5.98 1.30 -0.90
N VAL A 81 -5.70 2.49 -1.42
CA VAL A 81 -6.70 3.54 -1.65
C VAL A 81 -7.73 3.10 -2.69
N LEU A 82 -7.29 2.53 -3.81
CA LEU A 82 -8.19 2.01 -4.85
C LEU A 82 -9.05 0.87 -4.29
N ASN A 83 -8.48 -0.02 -3.49
CA ASN A 83 -9.22 -1.08 -2.82
C ASN A 83 -10.26 -0.54 -1.84
N LEU A 84 -9.91 0.52 -1.10
CA LEU A 84 -10.85 1.19 -0.21
C LEU A 84 -12.01 1.81 -1.00
N MET A 85 -11.73 2.47 -2.13
CA MET A 85 -12.77 3.04 -3.01
C MET A 85 -13.70 1.98 -3.62
N VAL A 86 -13.18 0.78 -3.91
CA VAL A 86 -13.99 -0.33 -4.41
C VAL A 86 -14.80 -0.95 -3.27
N ALA A 87 -14.21 -1.12 -2.10
CA ALA A 87 -14.89 -1.70 -0.93
C ALA A 87 -15.98 -0.79 -0.36
N THR A 88 -15.82 0.54 -0.40
CA THR A 88 -16.85 1.47 0.11
C THR A 88 -18.08 1.58 -0.80
N ARG A 89 -18.08 0.96 -1.97
CA ARG A 89 -19.27 0.81 -2.82
C ARG A 89 -19.89 -0.56 -2.57
N GLY A 90 -20.62 -0.70 -1.47
CA GLY A 90 -21.06 -2.01 -0.94
C GLY A 90 -21.79 -2.87 -1.98
N ARG A 91 -22.78 -2.31 -2.68
CA ARG A 91 -23.55 -3.00 -3.72
C ARG A 91 -22.68 -3.43 -4.91
N ASP A 92 -21.97 -2.49 -5.51
CA ASP A 92 -21.05 -2.74 -6.64
C ASP A 92 -19.96 -3.77 -6.30
N PHE A 93 -19.50 -3.77 -5.05
CA PHE A 93 -18.48 -4.69 -4.55
C PHE A 93 -18.98 -6.13 -4.57
N VAL A 94 -20.19 -6.37 -4.05
CA VAL A 94 -20.83 -7.68 -4.00
C VAL A 94 -21.19 -8.18 -5.40
N ASP A 95 -21.67 -7.29 -6.27
CA ASP A 95 -22.07 -7.61 -7.65
C ASP A 95 -20.88 -7.96 -8.59
N GLY A 96 -19.64 -7.82 -8.12
CA GLY A 96 -18.46 -8.29 -8.84
C GLY A 96 -17.20 -7.46 -8.62
N GLY A 97 -17.29 -6.31 -7.96
CA GLY A 97 -16.15 -5.46 -7.60
C GLY A 97 -15.08 -6.18 -6.76
N TRP A 98 -15.47 -7.22 -6.00
CA TRP A 98 -14.55 -8.05 -5.23
C TRP A 98 -13.42 -8.69 -6.06
N LYS A 99 -13.64 -8.97 -7.36
CA LYS A 99 -12.60 -9.53 -8.25
C LYS A 99 -11.47 -8.52 -8.48
N ARG A 100 -11.84 -7.26 -8.75
CA ARG A 100 -10.89 -6.16 -8.90
C ARG A 100 -10.17 -5.90 -7.58
N TRP A 101 -10.89 -5.97 -6.48
CA TRP A 101 -10.32 -5.85 -5.13
C TRP A 101 -9.26 -6.92 -4.86
N LEU A 102 -9.52 -8.18 -5.22
CA LEU A 102 -8.53 -9.27 -5.08
C LEU A 102 -7.29 -9.05 -5.94
N LEU A 103 -7.45 -8.60 -7.19
CA LEU A 103 -6.32 -8.33 -8.08
C LEU A 103 -5.40 -7.23 -7.52
N LEU A 104 -6.00 -6.13 -7.06
CA LEU A 104 -5.26 -5.03 -6.43
C LEU A 104 -4.62 -5.46 -5.10
N SER A 105 -5.29 -6.29 -4.31
CA SER A 105 -4.72 -6.88 -3.09
C SER A 105 -3.53 -7.78 -3.40
N ALA A 106 -3.63 -8.64 -4.42
CA ALA A 106 -2.52 -9.49 -4.84
C ALA A 106 -1.31 -8.66 -5.30
N LEU A 107 -1.55 -7.62 -6.10
CA LEU A 107 -0.50 -6.69 -6.53
C LEU A 107 0.16 -5.98 -5.33
N SER A 108 -0.65 -5.51 -4.38
CA SER A 108 -0.16 -4.90 -3.14
C SER A 108 0.67 -5.86 -2.30
N VAL A 109 0.28 -7.14 -2.21
CA VAL A 109 1.03 -8.16 -1.47
C VAL A 109 2.36 -8.45 -2.17
N VAL A 110 2.38 -8.59 -3.49
CA VAL A 110 3.63 -8.78 -4.25
C VAL A 110 4.56 -7.59 -4.05
N ALA A 111 4.04 -6.37 -4.12
CA ALA A 111 4.81 -5.16 -3.84
C ALA A 111 5.34 -5.13 -2.39
N GLY A 112 4.54 -5.55 -1.42
CA GLY A 112 4.97 -5.69 -0.02
C GLY A 112 6.06 -6.74 0.18
N VAL A 113 5.94 -7.90 -0.45
CA VAL A 113 6.97 -8.95 -0.41
C VAL A 113 8.27 -8.44 -1.02
N LEU A 114 8.20 -7.76 -2.17
CA LEU A 114 9.37 -7.13 -2.78
C LEU A 114 9.97 -6.07 -1.85
N PHE A 115 9.14 -5.24 -1.20
CA PHE A 115 9.61 -4.23 -0.25
C PHE A 115 10.42 -4.84 0.91
N PHE A 116 9.98 -5.97 1.46
CA PHE A 116 10.73 -6.67 2.52
C PHE A 116 11.94 -7.46 2.00
N ALA A 117 11.89 -7.92 0.76
CA ALA A 117 12.96 -8.71 0.15
C ALA A 117 14.11 -7.84 -0.39
N VAL A 118 13.86 -6.58 -0.74
CA VAL A 118 14.90 -5.65 -1.18
C VAL A 118 15.80 -5.32 0.02
N PRO A 119 17.13 -5.49 -0.11
CA PRO A 119 18.06 -5.18 0.96
C PRO A 119 17.90 -3.74 1.40
N ASN A 120 17.68 -3.55 2.69
CA ASN A 120 17.69 -2.24 3.30
C ASN A 120 19.16 -1.87 3.54
N THR A 121 19.77 -1.22 2.54
CA THR A 121 21.19 -0.87 2.58
C THR A 121 21.41 0.29 3.54
N VAL A 122 21.74 -0.06 4.78
CA VAL A 122 22.56 0.74 5.68
C VAL A 122 24.00 0.33 5.44
#